data_AF-A0A0F6H8D2-F1
#
_entry.id   AF-A0A0F6H8D2-F1
#
_cell.length_a   1.000
_cell.length_b   1.000
_cell.length_c   1.000
_cell.angle_alpha   90.00
_cell.angle_beta   90.00
_cell.angle_gamma   90.00
#
_symmetry.space_group_name_H-M   'P 1'
#
loop_
_entity.id
_entity.type
_entity.pdbx_description
1 polymer ?
#
loop_
_entity_poly.entity_id
_entity_poly.type
_entity_poly.pdbx_seq_one_letter_code
_entity_poly.pdbx_strand_id
1 'polypeptide(L)'
;MEQNLKLIEEEIKEALKKNKAYTQTIMSMPGIGMITSLAIMSYMGNCKRFSSAKQAAYYVGLVPRVDISGDSAYYGRIVNRGCHSIRRVIVQAAWSLVRCQYGGKIKEFYQRLYPKKGAKKSIIATSHKMIEILYTMIKTGELFDSMPEKVLNRKLTQYGLM
;
A
#
# COMPACT_ATOMS: atom_id res chain seq x y z
N MET A 1 -5.41 -3.33 30.07
CA MET A 1 -5.52 -2.86 28.67
C MET A 1 -4.15 -2.84 27.99
N GLU A 2 -3.13 -2.23 28.59
CA GLU A 2 -1.77 -2.17 28.02
C GLU A 2 -1.12 -3.54 27.81
N GLN A 3 -1.34 -4.50 28.71
CA GLN A 3 -0.82 -5.87 28.55
C GLN A 3 -1.42 -6.58 27.33
N ASN A 4 -2.73 -6.42 27.10
CA ASN A 4 -3.40 -7.00 25.92
C ASN A 4 -2.89 -6.38 24.62
N LEU A 5 -2.58 -5.07 24.63
CA LEU A 5 -2.00 -4.41 23.46
C LEU A 5 -0.62 -4.98 23.13
N LYS A 6 0.25 -5.14 24.14
CA LYS A 6 1.58 -5.74 23.95
C LYS A 6 1.49 -7.18 23.42
N LEU A 7 0.57 -7.99 23.95
CA LEU A 7 0.32 -9.35 23.48
C LEU A 7 -0.04 -9.36 21.98
N ILE A 8 -0.99 -8.53 21.57
CA ILE A 8 -1.40 -8.43 20.16
C ILE A 8 -0.24 -7.96 19.28
N GLU A 9 0.54 -6.98 19.73
CA GLU A 9 1.70 -6.51 18.97
C GLU A 9 2.74 -7.61 18.76
N GLU A 10 3.01 -8.44 19.77
CA GLU A 10 3.91 -9.59 19.64
C GLU A 10 3.34 -10.66 18.70
N GLU A 11 2.04 -10.97 18.77
CA GLU A 11 1.39 -11.88 17.83
C GLU A 11 1.51 -11.38 16.38
N ILE A 12 1.34 -10.07 16.15
CA ILE A 12 1.51 -9.47 14.83
C ILE A 12 2.95 -9.62 14.36
N LYS A 13 3.94 -9.33 15.21
CA LYS A 13 5.36 -9.50 14.86
C LYS A 13 5.67 -10.95 14.49
N GLU A 14 5.21 -11.90 15.27
CA GLU A 14 5.41 -13.33 15.00
C GLU A 14 4.74 -13.76 13.68
N ALA A 15 3.53 -13.28 13.40
CA ALA A 15 2.86 -13.53 12.12
C ALA A 15 3.64 -12.95 10.92
N LEU A 16 4.22 -11.76 11.07
CA LEU A 16 5.01 -11.11 10.02
C LEU A 16 6.37 -11.77 9.79
N LYS A 17 7.00 -12.31 10.84
CA LYS A 17 8.27 -13.05 10.76
C LYS A 17 8.14 -14.35 9.97
N LYS A 18 6.98 -15.03 10.04
CA LYS A 18 6.71 -16.24 9.25
C LYS A 18 6.85 -16.01 7.73
N ASN A 19 6.60 -14.78 7.27
CA ASN A 19 6.80 -14.37 5.88
C ASN A 19 7.80 -13.20 5.79
N LYS A 20 8.96 -13.34 6.44
CA LYS A 20 9.97 -12.27 6.59
C LYS A 20 10.29 -11.55 5.27
N ALA A 21 10.60 -12.29 4.20
CA ALA A 21 10.95 -11.69 2.91
C ALA A 21 9.82 -10.82 2.33
N TYR A 22 8.59 -11.34 2.32
CA TYR A 22 7.40 -10.60 1.87
C TYR A 22 7.21 -9.32 2.69
N THR A 23 7.33 -9.44 4.02
CA THR A 23 7.18 -8.31 4.94
C THR A 23 8.26 -7.25 4.71
N GLN A 24 9.54 -7.66 4.57
CA GLN A 24 10.64 -6.74 4.27
C GLN A 24 10.40 -5.98 2.96
N THR A 25 9.95 -6.69 1.92
CA THR A 25 9.61 -6.10 0.62
C THR A 25 8.55 -5.02 0.78
N ILE A 26 7.37 -5.30 1.36
CA ILE A 26 6.34 -4.27 1.48
C ILE A 26 6.70 -3.17 2.47
N MET A 27 7.39 -3.47 3.57
CA MET A 27 7.82 -2.48 4.56
C MET A 27 8.93 -1.56 4.05
N SER A 28 9.61 -1.92 2.96
CA SER A 28 10.52 -1.00 2.28
C SER A 28 9.82 0.20 1.64
N MET A 29 8.51 0.13 1.41
CA MET A 29 7.74 1.30 0.98
C MET A 29 7.40 2.19 2.19
N PRO A 30 7.67 3.51 2.13
CA PRO A 30 7.28 4.45 3.17
C PRO A 30 5.76 4.42 3.42
N GLY A 31 5.36 4.65 4.67
CA GLY A 31 3.95 4.62 5.07
C GLY A 31 3.40 3.22 5.36
N ILE A 32 4.17 2.15 5.11
CA ILE A 32 3.80 0.78 5.47
C ILE A 32 4.51 0.37 6.78
N GLY A 33 3.74 0.13 7.84
CA GLY A 33 4.20 -0.40 9.13
C GLY A 33 3.69 -1.82 9.38
N MET A 34 3.85 -2.34 10.60
CA MET A 34 3.43 -3.71 10.96
C MET A 34 1.93 -3.97 10.68
N ILE A 35 1.05 -3.10 11.16
CA ILE A 35 -0.40 -3.27 11.03
C ILE A 35 -0.81 -3.21 9.55
N THR A 36 -0.27 -2.26 8.80
CA THR A 36 -0.49 -2.13 7.36
C THR A 36 0.01 -3.36 6.62
N SER A 37 1.18 -3.87 7.01
CA SER A 37 1.79 -5.06 6.41
C SER A 37 0.94 -6.29 6.64
N LEU A 38 0.46 -6.49 7.86
CA LEU A 38 -0.43 -7.59 8.19
C LEU A 38 -1.73 -7.51 7.39
N ALA A 39 -2.34 -6.32 7.31
CA ALA A 39 -3.55 -6.13 6.52
C ALA A 39 -3.34 -6.42 5.03
N ILE A 40 -2.21 -5.97 4.46
CA ILE A 40 -1.84 -6.25 3.06
C ILE A 40 -1.62 -7.74 2.86
N MET A 41 -0.84 -8.38 3.72
CA MET A 41 -0.53 -9.80 3.65
C MET A 41 -1.80 -10.65 3.76
N SER A 42 -2.68 -10.35 4.72
CA SER A 42 -3.93 -11.07 4.91
C SER A 42 -4.93 -10.87 3.76
N TYR A 43 -4.97 -9.68 3.16
CA TYR A 43 -5.97 -9.38 2.13
C TYR A 43 -5.50 -9.74 0.71
N MET A 44 -4.25 -9.39 0.36
CA MET A 44 -3.68 -9.66 -0.96
C MET A 44 -3.13 -11.09 -1.05
N GLY A 45 -2.60 -11.63 0.04
CA GLY A 45 -1.98 -12.95 0.08
C GLY A 45 -0.94 -13.13 -1.01
N ASN A 46 -0.99 -14.29 -1.67
CA ASN A 46 -0.16 -14.58 -2.84
C ASN A 46 -0.61 -13.75 -4.06
N CYS A 47 0.20 -12.79 -4.48
CA CYS A 47 -0.11 -11.93 -5.62
C CYS A 47 -0.15 -12.66 -6.97
N LYS A 48 0.33 -13.91 -7.08
CA LYS A 48 0.20 -14.72 -8.30
C LYS A 48 -1.26 -14.99 -8.69
N ARG A 49 -2.22 -14.83 -7.77
CA ARG A 49 -3.66 -14.94 -8.06
C ARG A 49 -4.20 -13.82 -8.95
N PHE A 50 -3.48 -12.69 -9.04
CA PHE A 50 -3.89 -11.57 -9.88
C PHE A 50 -3.11 -11.60 -11.20
N SER A 51 -3.83 -11.51 -12.31
CA SER A 51 -3.27 -11.44 -13.66
C SER A 51 -2.49 -10.15 -13.91
N SER A 52 -2.82 -9.07 -13.21
CA SER A 52 -2.17 -7.77 -13.35
C SER A 52 -2.26 -6.90 -12.09
N ALA A 53 -1.39 -5.89 -12.04
CA ALA A 53 -1.41 -4.83 -11.03
C ALA A 53 -2.78 -4.10 -10.97
N LYS A 54 -3.39 -3.85 -12.15
CA LYS A 54 -4.72 -3.24 -12.26
C LYS A 54 -5.80 -4.12 -11.63
N GLN A 55 -5.72 -5.44 -11.82
CA GLN A 55 -6.66 -6.37 -11.19
C GLN A 55 -6.51 -6.39 -9.66
N ALA A 56 -5.27 -6.30 -9.15
CA ALA A 56 -5.03 -6.17 -7.72
C ALA A 56 -5.63 -4.85 -7.17
N ALA A 57 -5.44 -3.73 -7.86
CA ALA A 57 -6.05 -2.45 -7.47
C ALA A 57 -7.59 -2.46 -7.55
N TYR A 58 -8.16 -3.16 -8.55
CA TYR A 58 -9.61 -3.39 -8.65
C TYR A 58 -10.11 -4.21 -7.46
N TYR A 59 -9.39 -5.28 -7.07
CA TYR A 59 -9.75 -6.13 -5.93
C TYR A 59 -9.79 -5.36 -4.60
N VAL A 60 -8.87 -4.41 -4.42
CA VAL A 60 -8.85 -3.51 -3.24
C VAL A 60 -9.96 -2.44 -3.28
N GLY A 61 -10.54 -2.18 -4.46
CA GLY A 61 -11.57 -1.15 -4.64
C GLY A 61 -11.02 0.26 -4.81
N LEU A 62 -9.79 0.39 -5.33
CA LEU A 62 -9.11 1.68 -5.58
C LEU A 62 -9.09 2.04 -7.07
N VAL A 63 -10.17 1.73 -7.79
CA VAL A 63 -10.32 2.03 -9.23
C VAL A 63 -11.57 2.86 -9.46
N PRO A 64 -11.56 3.83 -10.38
CA PRO A 64 -12.76 4.58 -10.75
C PRO A 64 -13.79 3.63 -11.37
N ARG A 65 -15.07 3.88 -11.10
CA ARG A 65 -16.16 3.33 -11.88
C ARG A 65 -16.11 3.94 -13.27
N VAL A 66 -16.19 3.09 -14.29
CA VAL A 66 -16.24 3.50 -15.69
C VAL A 66 -17.63 3.16 -16.20
N ASP A 67 -18.34 4.16 -16.69
CA ASP A 67 -19.61 3.99 -17.40
C ASP A 67 -19.35 4.33 -18.88
N ILE A 68 -19.54 3.35 -19.76
CA ILE A 68 -19.29 3.48 -21.21
C ILE A 68 -20.64 3.39 -21.93
N SER A 69 -20.94 4.38 -22.77
CA SER A 69 -22.16 4.44 -23.57
C SER A 69 -21.81 4.88 -24.99
N GLY A 70 -21.97 3.99 -25.98
CA GLY A 70 -21.53 4.24 -27.36
C GLY A 70 -20.04 4.62 -27.39
N ASP A 71 -19.73 5.79 -27.95
CA ASP A 71 -18.36 6.31 -28.09
C ASP A 71 -17.85 7.11 -26.88
N SER A 72 -18.66 7.25 -25.82
CA SER A 72 -18.31 8.06 -24.64
C SER A 72 -17.95 7.20 -23.43
N ALA A 73 -16.84 7.54 -22.76
CA ALA A 73 -16.42 6.93 -21.50
C ALA A 73 -16.40 7.96 -20.36
N TYR A 74 -17.19 7.71 -19.31
CA TYR A 74 -17.24 8.54 -18.11
C TYR A 74 -16.57 7.86 -16.92
N TYR A 75 -15.71 8.61 -16.22
CA TYR A 75 -14.98 8.13 -15.04
C TYR A 75 -15.56 8.77 -13.77
N GLY A 76 -16.26 7.97 -12.97
CA GLY A 76 -16.96 8.40 -11.76
C GLY A 76 -16.18 8.20 -10.46
N ARG A 77 -16.92 7.99 -9.36
CA ARG A 77 -16.35 7.66 -8.04
C ARG A 77 -15.64 6.30 -8.08
N ILE A 78 -14.80 6.02 -7.09
CA ILE A 78 -14.21 4.68 -6.95
C ILE A 78 -15.30 3.62 -6.78
N VAL A 79 -15.05 2.44 -7.33
CA VAL A 79 -15.94 1.29 -7.14
C VAL A 79 -16.04 0.97 -5.64
N ASN A 80 -17.26 0.71 -5.17
CA ASN A 80 -17.48 0.23 -3.80
C ASN A 80 -17.42 -1.30 -3.73
N ARG A 81 -16.58 -1.91 -4.57
CA ARG A 81 -16.34 -3.35 -4.62
C ARG A 81 -14.96 -3.59 -4.00
N GLY A 82 -14.91 -4.43 -2.95
CA GLY A 82 -13.70 -4.68 -2.16
C GLY A 82 -13.89 -4.41 -0.66
N CYS A 83 -12.92 -4.82 0.15
CA CYS A 83 -12.99 -4.64 1.60
C CYS A 83 -12.70 -3.18 2.00
N HIS A 84 -13.60 -2.60 2.79
CA HIS A 84 -13.46 -1.22 3.25
C HIS A 84 -12.23 -1.03 4.13
N SER A 85 -11.85 -2.04 4.91
CA SER A 85 -10.72 -1.99 5.83
C SER A 85 -9.39 -1.87 5.09
N ILE A 86 -9.13 -2.71 4.09
CA ILE A 86 -7.87 -2.61 3.32
C ILE A 86 -7.79 -1.27 2.57
N ARG A 87 -8.90 -0.80 2.00
CA ARG A 87 -8.94 0.49 1.30
C ARG A 87 -8.57 1.64 2.23
N ARG A 88 -9.11 1.66 3.46
CA ARG A 88 -8.74 2.64 4.49
C ARG A 88 -7.25 2.54 4.83
N VAL A 89 -6.76 1.33 5.08
CA VAL A 89 -5.36 1.07 5.45
C VAL A 89 -4.41 1.59 4.36
N ILE A 90 -4.69 1.32 3.08
CA ILE A 90 -3.87 1.76 1.96
C ILE A 90 -3.93 3.28 1.77
N VAL A 91 -5.11 3.89 1.91
CA VAL A 91 -5.24 5.36 1.82
C VAL A 91 -4.46 6.05 2.95
N GLN A 92 -4.48 5.49 4.16
CA GLN A 92 -3.67 6.00 5.28
C GLN A 92 -2.16 5.80 5.04
N ALA A 93 -1.77 4.65 4.48
CA ALA A 93 -0.38 4.40 4.12
C ALA A 93 0.10 5.38 3.04
N ALA A 94 -0.73 5.66 2.03
CA ALA A 94 -0.45 6.67 1.01
C ALA A 94 -0.31 8.07 1.62
N TRP A 95 -1.17 8.43 2.58
CA TRP A 95 -1.06 9.71 3.29
C TRP A 95 0.26 9.84 4.04
N SER A 96 0.67 8.79 4.73
CA SER A 96 1.97 8.75 5.41
C SER A 96 3.13 8.81 4.42
N LEU A 97 3.03 8.14 3.27
CA LEU A 97 4.03 8.15 2.21
C LEU A 97 4.23 9.57 1.65
N VAL A 98 3.16 10.28 1.28
CA VAL A 98 3.28 11.61 0.65
C VAL A 98 3.83 12.67 1.61
N ARG A 99 3.67 12.46 2.93
CA ARG A 99 4.26 13.31 3.98
C ARG A 99 5.70 12.91 4.33
N CYS A 100 6.13 11.70 3.99
CA CYS A 100 7.47 11.25 4.25
C CYS A 100 8.48 11.99 3.36
N GLN A 101 9.67 12.28 3.89
CA GLN A 101 10.78 12.81 3.10
C GLN A 101 11.23 11.82 2.01
N TYR A 102 11.17 10.52 2.31
CA TYR A 102 11.57 9.43 1.40
C TYR A 102 10.43 8.91 0.52
N GLY A 103 9.35 9.67 0.32
CA GLY A 103 8.19 9.21 -0.48
C GLY A 103 8.46 8.99 -1.98
N GLY A 104 9.63 9.43 -2.48
CA GLY A 104 10.13 9.18 -3.83
C GLY A 104 9.13 9.53 -4.95
N LYS A 105 9.18 8.74 -6.03
CA LYS A 105 8.34 8.95 -7.24
C LYS A 105 6.83 8.89 -6.96
N ILE A 106 6.39 8.18 -5.93
CA ILE A 106 4.96 8.12 -5.55
C ILE A 106 4.51 9.44 -4.92
N LYS A 107 5.37 10.06 -4.09
CA LYS A 107 5.13 11.40 -3.54
C LYS A 107 5.11 12.45 -4.64
N GLU A 108 6.07 12.41 -5.57
CA GLU A 108 6.09 13.31 -6.73
C GLU A 108 4.81 13.17 -7.57
N PHE A 109 4.33 11.94 -7.78
CA PHE A 109 3.07 11.69 -8.46
C PHE A 109 1.88 12.37 -7.77
N TYR A 110 1.80 12.31 -6.44
CA TYR A 110 0.79 13.04 -5.67
C TYR A 110 0.91 14.55 -5.88
N GLN A 111 2.12 15.10 -5.76
CA GLN A 111 2.39 16.54 -5.87
C GLN A 111 2.01 17.09 -7.25
N ARG A 112 2.23 16.32 -8.33
CA ARG A 112 1.80 16.71 -9.70
C ARG A 112 0.28 16.76 -9.86
N LEU A 113 -0.45 15.89 -9.17
CA LEU A 113 -1.92 15.81 -9.26
C LEU A 113 -2.62 16.81 -8.33
N TYR A 114 -2.02 17.07 -7.17
CA TYR A 114 -2.56 17.93 -6.12
C TYR A 114 -3.12 19.27 -6.62
N PRO A 115 -2.37 20.10 -7.38
CA PRO A 115 -2.88 21.40 -7.83
C PRO A 115 -4.03 21.30 -8.82
N LYS A 116 -4.14 20.19 -9.57
CA LYS A 116 -5.16 20.01 -10.62
C LYS A 116 -6.44 19.36 -10.11
N LYS A 117 -6.34 18.48 -9.12
CA LYS A 117 -7.44 17.61 -8.68
C LYS A 117 -7.83 17.79 -7.21
N GLY A 118 -7.03 18.53 -6.44
CA GLY A 118 -7.16 18.68 -5.01
C GLY A 118 -6.75 17.43 -4.22
N ALA A 119 -6.70 17.56 -2.90
CA ALA A 119 -6.12 16.59 -1.99
C ALA A 119 -6.77 15.20 -2.06
N LYS A 120 -8.12 15.14 -2.01
CA LYS A 120 -8.89 13.89 -1.93
C LYS A 120 -8.79 13.04 -3.20
N LYS A 121 -8.90 13.65 -4.38
CA LYS A 121 -8.77 12.91 -5.65
C LYS A 121 -7.33 12.47 -5.88
N SER A 122 -6.37 13.31 -5.52
CA SER A 122 -4.95 13.02 -5.67
C SER A 122 -4.51 11.86 -4.78
N ILE A 123 -4.93 11.82 -3.50
CA ILE A 123 -4.54 10.71 -2.63
C ILE A 123 -5.14 9.37 -3.07
N ILE A 124 -6.35 9.37 -3.63
CA ILE A 124 -6.96 8.14 -4.17
C ILE A 124 -6.18 7.64 -5.38
N ALA A 125 -5.78 8.54 -6.30
CA ALA A 125 -4.93 8.18 -7.42
C ALA A 125 -3.55 7.67 -6.95
N THR A 126 -2.95 8.29 -5.93
CA THR A 126 -1.70 7.82 -5.32
C THR A 126 -1.87 6.46 -4.64
N SER A 127 -2.98 6.22 -3.97
CA SER A 127 -3.30 4.93 -3.33
C SER A 127 -3.44 3.82 -4.37
N HIS A 128 -4.09 4.11 -5.50
CA HIS A 128 -4.13 3.19 -6.64
C HIS A 128 -2.72 2.86 -7.13
N LYS A 129 -1.90 3.88 -7.37
CA LYS A 129 -0.51 3.72 -7.83
C LYS A 129 0.34 2.91 -6.83
N MET A 130 0.12 3.14 -5.54
CA MET A 130 0.78 2.43 -4.45
C MET A 130 0.50 0.93 -4.52
N ILE A 131 -0.74 0.51 -4.75
CA ILE A 131 -1.09 -0.92 -4.92
C ILE A 131 -0.44 -1.51 -6.17
N GLU A 132 -0.44 -0.80 -7.29
CA GLU A 132 0.19 -1.31 -8.51
C GLU A 132 1.69 -1.59 -8.31
N ILE A 133 2.38 -0.70 -7.60
CA ILE A 133 3.79 -0.85 -7.29
C ILE A 133 3.99 -1.98 -6.26
N LEU A 134 3.18 -2.05 -5.21
CA LEU A 134 3.24 -3.14 -4.23
C LEU A 134 3.04 -4.52 -4.87
N TYR A 135 2.08 -4.65 -5.78
CA TYR A 135 1.88 -5.88 -6.55
C TYR A 135 3.17 -6.29 -7.29
N THR A 136 3.83 -5.32 -7.92
CA THR A 136 5.06 -5.57 -8.69
C THR A 136 6.22 -5.95 -7.76
N MET A 137 6.38 -5.25 -6.64
CA MET A 137 7.38 -5.55 -5.62
C MET A 137 7.19 -6.94 -5.02
N ILE A 138 5.95 -7.32 -4.67
CA ILE A 138 5.65 -8.65 -4.14
C ILE A 138 5.97 -9.75 -5.16
N LYS A 139 5.72 -9.49 -6.44
CA LYS A 139 5.97 -10.46 -7.52
C LYS A 139 7.47 -10.64 -7.82
N THR A 140 8.24 -9.56 -7.75
CA THR A 140 9.68 -9.53 -8.08
C THR A 140 10.57 -9.82 -6.87
N GLY A 141 10.07 -9.54 -5.66
CA GLY A 141 10.86 -9.52 -4.43
C GLY A 141 11.69 -8.24 -4.25
N GLU A 142 11.63 -7.30 -5.19
CA GLU A 142 12.43 -6.08 -5.16
C GLU A 142 11.93 -5.08 -4.12
N LEU A 143 12.88 -4.43 -3.45
CA LEU A 143 12.60 -3.38 -2.47
C LEU A 143 12.22 -2.07 -3.17
N PHE A 144 11.47 -1.23 -2.46
CA PHE A 144 11.12 0.10 -2.95
C PHE A 144 12.33 1.04 -2.86
N ASP A 145 12.81 1.47 -4.02
CA ASP A 145 13.96 2.36 -4.16
C ASP A 145 13.58 3.82 -3.82
N SER A 146 13.57 4.15 -2.53
CA SER A 146 13.35 5.53 -2.07
C SER A 146 13.97 5.88 -0.72
N MET A 147 14.16 4.90 0.17
CA MET A 147 14.78 5.10 1.48
C MET A 147 16.25 4.70 1.44
N PRO A 148 17.16 5.48 2.06
CA PRO A 148 18.53 5.05 2.26
C PRO A 148 18.58 3.75 3.06
N GLU A 149 19.52 2.86 2.72
CA GLU A 149 19.64 1.53 3.33
C GLU A 149 19.72 1.58 4.87
N LYS A 150 20.47 2.53 5.42
CA LYS A 150 20.59 2.75 6.88
C LYS A 150 19.22 2.98 7.55
N VAL A 151 18.33 3.75 6.89
CA VAL A 151 16.99 4.06 7.42
C VAL A 151 16.09 2.83 7.35
N LEU A 152 16.15 2.10 6.24
CA LEU A 152 15.39 0.86 6.06
C LEU A 152 15.82 -0.20 7.08
N ASN A 153 17.13 -0.42 7.24
CA ASN A 153 17.67 -1.39 8.18
C ASN A 153 17.23 -1.06 9.62
N ARG A 154 17.36 0.21 10.05
CA ARG A 154 16.85 0.64 11.36
C ARG A 154 15.37 0.31 11.56
N LYS A 155 14.54 0.55 10.54
CA LYS A 155 13.11 0.22 10.58
C LYS A 155 12.89 -1.29 10.68
N LEU A 156 13.59 -2.11 9.90
CA LEU A 156 13.44 -3.56 9.92
C LEU A 156 13.94 -4.16 11.25
N THR A 157 15.05 -3.68 11.80
CA THR A 157 15.57 -4.10 13.11
C THR A 157 14.58 -3.80 14.23
N GLN A 158 13.93 -2.62 14.21
CA GLN A 158 12.92 -2.25 15.21
C GLN A 158 11.78 -3.29 15.32
N TYR A 159 11.47 -3.99 14.24
CA TYR A 159 10.41 -4.99 14.18
C TYR A 159 10.91 -6.45 14.19
N GLY A 160 12.23 -6.67 14.40
CA GLY A 160 12.82 -8.01 14.40
C GLY A 160 12.77 -8.69 13.02
N LEU A 161 12.82 -7.89 11.96
CA LEU A 161 12.76 -8.33 10.56
C LEU A 161 14.12 -8.20 9.85
N MET A 162 15.20 -7.86 10.55
CA MET A 162 16.57 -7.95 10.03
C MET A 162 17.11 -9.34 10.31
#